data_AF-A0A350XNB9-F1
#
_entry.id   AF-A0A350XNB9-F1
#
_cell.length_a   1.000
_cell.length_b   1.000
_cell.length_c   1.000
_cell.angle_alpha   90.00
_cell.angle_beta   90.00
_cell.angle_gamma   90.00
#
_symmetry.space_group_name_H-M   'P 1'
#
loop_
_entity.id
_entity.type
_entity.pdbx_description
1 polymer ?
#
loop_
_entity_poly.entity_id
_entity_poly.type
_entity_poly.pdbx_seq_one_letter_code
_entity_poly.pdbx_strand_id
1 'polypeptide(L)'
;MTENSNINQQNQPNKFWNFWTTLPGIITATGTLLGSGGLVALIQIFKPQMPASNPSPQTRIEVDAKSERGTPYTNSKDKPVQIKFHAQGKWLAIPQHISGDNLPKGYMSPDGSGDFASNPNKVCPGYPLGALVVKKSQGNCIASGTEGTINLEPGQTVYFLINDVKSLYNDNEGIIKVDLSVVN
;
A
#
# COMPACT_ATOMS: atom_id res chain seq x y z
N MET A 1 -49.83 -17.46 -5.57
CA MET A 1 -49.40 -17.62 -4.17
C MET A 1 -48.25 -18.61 -4.17
N THR A 2 -47.02 -18.10 -4.24
CA THR A 2 -45.81 -18.79 -3.80
C THR A 2 -44.77 -17.74 -3.45
N GLU A 3 -44.11 -18.00 -2.35
CA GLU A 3 -43.23 -17.19 -1.51
C GLU A 3 -41.79 -17.13 -2.06
N ASN A 4 -41.06 -16.04 -1.82
CA ASN A 4 -39.68 -16.14 -1.28
C ASN A 4 -39.04 -14.78 -0.93
N SER A 5 -38.99 -14.54 0.38
CA SER A 5 -37.87 -14.05 1.21
C SER A 5 -36.73 -13.24 0.54
N ASN A 6 -36.73 -11.94 0.85
CA ASN A 6 -35.63 -11.02 0.58
C ASN A 6 -34.74 -10.91 1.83
N ILE A 7 -33.57 -11.56 1.85
CA ILE A 7 -32.58 -11.46 2.92
C ILE A 7 -31.52 -10.43 2.51
N ASN A 8 -31.61 -9.23 3.07
CA ASN A 8 -30.57 -8.21 3.00
C ASN A 8 -29.48 -8.50 4.04
N GLN A 9 -28.37 -9.12 3.63
CA GLN A 9 -27.14 -9.12 4.41
C GLN A 9 -26.21 -8.04 3.87
N GLN A 10 -26.08 -6.95 4.62
CA GLN A 10 -25.04 -5.94 4.43
C GLN A 10 -23.69 -6.54 4.83
N ASN A 11 -22.89 -6.96 3.85
CA ASN A 11 -21.46 -7.22 4.03
C ASN A 11 -20.69 -5.89 3.97
N GLN A 12 -20.36 -5.34 5.14
CA GLN A 12 -19.33 -4.32 5.27
C GLN A 12 -17.96 -5.03 5.41
N PRO A 13 -16.93 -4.67 4.62
CA PRO A 13 -15.60 -5.24 4.80
C PRO A 13 -14.99 -4.75 6.12
N ASN A 14 -14.55 -5.73 6.90
CA ASN A 14 -13.88 -5.58 8.19
C ASN A 14 -12.68 -4.63 8.07
N LYS A 15 -12.75 -3.48 8.76
CA LYS A 15 -11.58 -2.66 9.08
C LYS A 15 -10.73 -3.41 10.11
N PHE A 16 -9.76 -4.18 9.61
CA PHE A 16 -8.74 -4.82 10.44
C PHE A 16 -7.62 -3.79 10.72
N TRP A 17 -7.73 -3.08 11.84
CA TRP A 17 -6.62 -2.35 12.46
C TRP A 17 -6.41 -2.89 13.86
N ASN A 18 -5.73 -4.04 13.96
CA ASN A 18 -5.19 -4.53 15.22
C ASN A 18 -3.72 -4.13 15.30
N PHE A 19 -3.43 -2.97 15.89
CA PHE A 19 -2.11 -2.66 16.40
C PHE A 19 -2.08 -3.00 17.89
N TRP A 20 -1.09 -3.81 18.25
CA TRP A 20 -0.82 -4.38 19.56
C TRP A 20 -0.85 -3.35 20.70
N THR A 21 -1.77 -3.53 21.66
CA THR A 21 -1.68 -2.92 22.99
C THR A 21 -1.43 -4.00 24.05
N THR A 22 -0.31 -3.81 24.76
CA THR A 22 0.07 -4.32 26.09
C THR A 22 0.33 -5.82 26.27
N LEU A 23 1.62 -6.15 26.35
CA LEU A 23 2.11 -7.30 27.13
C LEU A 23 1.68 -7.16 28.60
N PRO A 24 1.26 -8.25 29.28
CA PRO A 24 0.90 -8.24 30.69
C PRO A 24 2.18 -8.21 31.54
N GLY A 25 2.57 -7.02 31.99
CA GLY A 25 3.52 -6.86 33.09
C GLY A 25 2.75 -6.45 34.34
N ILE A 26 2.32 -7.43 35.13
CA ILE A 26 1.79 -7.19 36.47
C ILE A 26 2.93 -6.61 37.32
N ILE A 27 2.91 -5.30 37.59
CA ILE A 27 3.69 -4.73 38.68
C ILE A 27 2.84 -4.88 39.94
N THR A 28 3.02 -6.00 40.64
CA THR A 28 2.53 -6.13 42.01
C THR A 28 3.41 -5.27 42.89
N ALA A 29 3.00 -4.04 43.17
CA ALA A 29 3.56 -3.23 44.24
C ALA A 29 2.90 -3.65 45.55
N THR A 30 3.42 -4.69 46.21
CA THR A 30 3.12 -4.97 47.62
C THR A 30 3.88 -3.97 48.47
N GLY A 31 3.26 -2.81 48.71
CA GLY A 31 3.72 -1.83 49.68
C GLY A 31 3.23 -2.16 51.08
N THR A 32 4.02 -2.90 51.86
CA THR A 32 3.95 -2.84 53.32
C THR A 32 4.87 -1.72 53.80
N LEU A 33 4.29 -0.59 54.15
CA LEU A 33 4.94 0.52 54.84
C LEU A 33 5.12 0.15 56.32
N LEU A 34 6.33 -0.25 56.69
CA LEU A 34 6.80 -0.18 58.08
C LEU A 34 8.23 0.36 58.10
N GLY A 35 8.44 1.43 58.86
CA GLY A 35 9.76 1.83 59.34
C GLY A 35 10.31 3.10 58.71
N SER A 36 10.16 4.20 59.45
CA SER A 36 10.94 5.43 59.37
C SER A 36 12.45 5.16 59.23
N GLY A 37 13.05 5.60 58.11
CA GLY A 37 14.48 5.53 57.86
C GLY A 37 14.78 5.74 56.39
N GLY A 38 14.70 7.00 55.94
CA GLY A 38 14.78 7.37 54.53
C GLY A 38 16.09 6.96 53.87
N LEU A 39 16.00 5.97 52.98
CA LEU A 39 16.94 5.77 51.88
C LEU A 39 16.17 6.01 50.58
N VAL A 40 16.42 7.16 49.95
CA VAL A 40 15.92 7.45 48.61
C VAL A 40 16.71 6.59 47.63
N ALA A 41 16.14 5.46 47.23
CA ALA A 41 16.70 4.65 46.16
C ALA A 41 16.51 5.41 44.82
N LEU A 42 17.60 5.99 44.30
CA LEU A 42 17.66 6.53 42.95
C LEU A 42 17.52 5.38 41.94
N ILE A 43 16.29 5.14 41.49
CA ILE A 43 16.04 4.24 40.35
C ILE A 43 16.50 4.98 39.10
N GLN A 44 17.70 4.68 38.62
CA GLN A 44 18.13 5.11 37.30
C GLN A 44 17.29 4.37 36.26
N ILE A 45 16.32 5.08 35.67
CA ILE A 45 15.54 4.61 34.54
C ILE A 45 16.49 4.52 33.34
N PHE A 46 17.09 3.36 33.14
CA PHE A 46 17.70 3.00 31.86
C PHE A 46 16.60 3.05 30.81
N LYS A 47 16.57 4.10 29.98
CA LYS A 47 15.83 4.07 28.72
C LYS A 47 16.61 3.15 27.81
N PRO A 48 16.13 1.94 27.47
CA PRO A 48 16.81 1.13 26.48
C PRO A 48 16.85 1.94 25.18
N GLN A 49 18.04 2.37 24.77
CA GLN A 49 18.26 2.84 23.40
C GLN A 49 17.98 1.63 22.52
N MET A 50 16.81 1.62 21.88
CA MET A 50 16.54 0.61 20.87
C MET A 50 17.66 0.72 19.82
N PRO A 51 18.35 -0.39 19.50
CA PRO A 51 19.39 -0.38 18.48
C PRO A 51 18.79 0.22 17.22
N ALA A 52 19.42 1.27 16.69
CA ALA A 52 19.03 1.88 15.43
C ALA A 52 19.03 0.77 14.38
N SER A 53 17.85 0.41 13.87
CA SER A 53 17.75 -0.55 12.78
C SER A 53 18.43 0.08 11.57
N ASN A 54 19.49 -0.56 11.07
CA ASN A 54 20.09 -0.16 9.80
C ASN A 54 18.98 -0.18 8.74
N PRO A 55 18.78 0.92 7.98
CA PRO A 55 17.73 0.96 6.98
C PRO A 55 17.97 -0.15 5.95
N SER A 56 16.94 -0.97 5.73
CA SER A 56 16.95 -1.98 4.66
C SER A 56 17.27 -1.29 3.33
N PRO A 57 18.11 -1.87 2.45
CA PRO A 57 18.40 -1.29 1.16
C PRO A 57 17.11 -0.93 0.42
N GLN A 58 16.96 0.36 0.09
CA GLN A 58 15.81 0.87 -0.65
C GLN A 58 16.12 0.89 -2.15
N THR A 59 15.25 0.30 -2.95
CA THR A 59 15.31 0.39 -4.41
C THR A 59 14.25 1.38 -4.88
N ARG A 60 14.61 2.35 -5.71
CA ARG A 60 13.65 3.28 -6.32
C ARG A 60 13.44 2.94 -7.78
N ILE A 61 12.18 2.89 -8.22
CA ILE A 61 11.80 2.77 -9.63
C ILE A 61 10.96 3.97 -10.07
N GLU A 62 10.98 4.24 -11.37
CA GLU A 62 10.16 5.28 -12.00
C GLU A 62 9.12 4.62 -12.91
N VAL A 63 7.86 5.03 -12.76
CA VAL A 63 6.71 4.51 -13.50
C VAL A 63 6.20 5.60 -14.42
N ASP A 64 6.42 5.44 -15.72
CA ASP A 64 5.94 6.35 -16.75
C ASP A 64 4.42 6.19 -16.93
N ALA A 65 3.68 7.29 -16.81
CA ALA A 65 2.23 7.29 -16.97
C ALA A 65 1.76 6.94 -18.38
N LYS A 66 2.64 7.06 -19.40
CA LYS A 66 2.37 6.64 -20.77
C LYS A 66 2.59 5.16 -21.03
N SER A 67 3.16 4.42 -20.08
CA SER A 67 3.53 3.02 -20.29
C SER A 67 2.42 2.07 -19.88
N GLU A 68 1.67 1.56 -20.85
CA GLU A 68 0.70 0.46 -20.63
C GLU A 68 1.38 -0.84 -20.17
N ARG A 69 2.66 -1.03 -20.51
CA ARG A 69 3.45 -2.20 -20.08
C ARG A 69 3.94 -2.10 -18.64
N GLY A 70 4.12 -0.88 -18.14
CA GLY A 70 4.69 -0.60 -16.82
C GLY A 70 6.19 -0.81 -16.71
N THR A 71 6.69 -0.62 -15.49
CA THR A 71 8.09 -0.77 -15.10
C THR A 71 8.27 -2.09 -14.33
N PRO A 72 9.16 -3.00 -14.78
CA PRO A 72 9.35 -4.28 -14.13
C PRO A 72 10.13 -4.18 -12.82
N TYR A 73 9.81 -5.07 -11.88
CA TYR A 73 10.62 -5.37 -10.70
C TYR A 73 10.69 -6.88 -10.49
N THR A 74 11.90 -7.40 -10.32
CA THR A 74 12.16 -8.83 -10.16
C THR A 74 12.78 -9.11 -8.80
N ASN A 75 12.27 -10.11 -8.09
CA ASN A 75 12.94 -10.62 -6.90
C ASN A 75 14.23 -11.34 -7.31
N SER A 76 15.37 -10.72 -7.08
CA SER A 76 16.69 -11.28 -7.37
C SER A 76 17.25 -12.16 -6.24
N LYS A 77 16.48 -12.40 -5.17
CA LYS A 77 16.87 -13.29 -4.08
C LYS A 77 16.54 -14.74 -4.42
N ASP A 78 17.26 -15.65 -3.80
CA ASP A 78 17.10 -17.10 -3.88
C ASP A 78 15.99 -17.64 -2.97
N LYS A 79 15.29 -16.76 -2.25
CA LYS A 79 14.16 -17.07 -1.38
C LYS A 79 12.97 -16.12 -1.60
N PRO A 80 11.76 -16.51 -1.19
CA PRO A 80 10.60 -15.62 -1.22
C PRO A 80 10.85 -14.36 -0.41
N VAL A 81 10.37 -13.22 -0.90
CA VAL A 81 10.49 -11.92 -0.22
C VAL A 81 9.14 -11.23 -0.15
N GLN A 82 8.95 -10.45 0.92
CA GLN A 82 7.88 -9.49 1.02
C GLN A 82 8.44 -8.09 0.72
N ILE A 83 7.85 -7.41 -0.26
CA ILE A 83 8.22 -6.05 -0.67
C ILE A 83 7.14 -5.09 -0.21
N LYS A 84 7.53 -4.07 0.56
CA LYS A 84 6.72 -2.87 0.78
C LYS A 84 7.04 -1.85 -0.31
N PHE A 85 6.01 -1.25 -0.88
CA PHE A 85 6.14 -0.13 -1.80
C PHE A 85 5.49 1.13 -1.22
N HIS A 86 6.08 2.28 -1.53
CA HIS A 86 5.55 3.60 -1.24
C HIS A 86 5.75 4.49 -2.48
N ALA A 87 4.65 4.99 -3.03
CA ALA A 87 4.60 5.74 -4.27
C ALA A 87 4.43 7.24 -4.02
N GLN A 88 5.14 8.05 -4.79
CA GLN A 88 5.18 9.50 -4.65
C GLN A 88 5.02 10.19 -6.00
N GLY A 89 4.46 11.39 -5.94
CA GLY A 89 4.26 12.25 -7.09
C GLY A 89 2.81 12.32 -7.54
N LYS A 90 2.61 13.02 -8.64
CA LYS A 90 1.34 13.13 -9.34
C LYS A 90 1.61 13.02 -10.83
N TRP A 91 0.59 12.61 -11.56
CA TRP A 91 0.65 12.47 -13.01
C TRP A 91 -0.66 12.98 -13.62
N LEU A 92 -0.62 13.44 -14.85
CA LEU A 92 -1.76 14.00 -15.58
C LEU A 92 -2.46 12.87 -16.35
N ALA A 93 -3.72 12.57 -16.01
CA ALA A 93 -4.55 11.65 -16.81
C ALA A 93 -4.86 12.23 -18.17
N ILE A 94 -5.81 13.15 -18.18
CA ILE A 94 -6.25 13.81 -19.39
C ILE A 94 -6.08 15.31 -19.18
N PRO A 95 -5.46 16.04 -20.12
CA PRO A 95 -5.41 17.48 -20.07
C PRO A 95 -6.82 18.10 -19.94
N GLN A 96 -6.99 19.10 -19.07
CA GLN A 96 -8.31 19.66 -18.75
C GLN A 96 -9.05 20.27 -19.97
N HIS A 97 -8.32 20.66 -21.01
CA HIS A 97 -8.89 21.26 -22.22
C HIS A 97 -9.54 20.24 -23.18
N ILE A 98 -9.36 18.93 -22.94
CA ILE A 98 -10.01 17.88 -23.72
C ILE A 98 -11.48 17.75 -23.29
N SER A 99 -12.39 17.72 -24.26
CA SER A 99 -13.84 17.60 -24.05
C SER A 99 -14.26 16.18 -23.64
N GLY A 100 -15.32 16.07 -22.82
CA GLY A 100 -15.92 14.79 -22.39
C GLY A 100 -15.70 14.48 -20.90
N ASP A 101 -16.73 14.04 -20.17
CA ASP A 101 -16.70 13.95 -18.69
C ASP A 101 -16.70 12.50 -18.17
N ASN A 102 -16.43 11.54 -19.06
CA ASN A 102 -16.47 10.11 -18.78
C ASN A 102 -15.15 9.55 -18.23
N LEU A 103 -14.12 10.38 -18.09
CA LEU A 103 -12.79 10.01 -17.59
C LEU A 103 -12.21 11.12 -16.70
N PRO A 104 -11.31 10.78 -15.75
CA PRO A 104 -10.71 11.75 -14.86
C PRO A 104 -9.78 12.69 -15.63
N LYS A 105 -9.90 13.99 -15.32
CA LYS A 105 -9.06 15.05 -15.90
C LYS A 105 -8.14 15.65 -14.86
N GLY A 106 -6.97 16.09 -15.31
CA GLY A 106 -5.99 16.76 -14.45
C GLY A 106 -5.09 15.80 -13.69
N TYR A 107 -4.41 16.34 -12.69
CA TYR A 107 -3.41 15.63 -11.90
C TYR A 107 -4.04 14.65 -10.92
N MET A 108 -3.55 13.42 -10.92
CA MET A 108 -3.98 12.37 -10.01
C MET A 108 -2.84 11.92 -9.10
N SER A 109 -3.23 11.45 -7.91
CA SER A 109 -2.35 10.79 -6.96
C SER A 109 -2.18 9.30 -7.33
N PRO A 110 -1.22 8.58 -6.73
CA PRO A 110 -1.11 7.14 -6.90
C PRO A 110 -2.33 6.34 -6.44
N ASP A 111 -3.24 6.90 -5.64
CA ASP A 111 -4.51 6.26 -5.27
C ASP A 111 -5.58 6.31 -6.37
N GLY A 112 -5.36 7.13 -7.41
CA GLY A 112 -6.29 7.29 -8.52
C GLY A 112 -7.62 7.95 -8.14
N SER A 113 -8.64 7.71 -8.96
CA SER A 113 -10.03 8.14 -8.74
C SER A 113 -10.95 6.94 -8.55
N GLY A 114 -11.69 6.95 -7.44
CA GLY A 114 -12.72 5.96 -7.14
C GLY A 114 -13.97 6.06 -8.01
N ASP A 115 -14.23 7.23 -8.61
CA ASP A 115 -15.45 7.51 -9.38
C ASP A 115 -15.58 6.64 -10.63
N PHE A 116 -14.46 6.10 -11.10
CA PHE A 116 -14.37 5.24 -12.29
C PHE A 116 -13.89 3.81 -11.96
N ALA A 117 -14.08 3.39 -10.70
CA ALA A 117 -13.70 2.05 -10.24
C ALA A 117 -14.45 0.91 -10.97
N SER A 118 -15.60 1.18 -11.58
CA SER A 118 -16.39 0.18 -12.32
C SER A 118 -16.04 0.05 -13.81
N ASN A 119 -15.18 0.90 -14.37
CA ASN A 119 -14.83 0.83 -15.79
C ASN A 119 -14.15 -0.51 -16.13
N PRO A 120 -14.75 -1.37 -16.99
CA PRO A 120 -14.22 -2.71 -17.29
C PRO A 120 -13.05 -2.70 -18.27
N ASN A 121 -12.83 -1.58 -18.98
CA ASN A 121 -11.86 -1.48 -20.06
C ASN A 121 -10.46 -1.11 -19.59
N LYS A 122 -10.26 -0.90 -18.29
CA LYS A 122 -8.93 -0.64 -17.71
C LYS A 122 -8.09 -1.90 -17.58
N VAL A 123 -6.78 -1.71 -17.42
CA VAL A 123 -5.84 -2.83 -17.30
C VAL A 123 -6.13 -3.69 -16.06
N CYS A 124 -6.52 -3.07 -14.94
CA CYS A 124 -6.85 -3.73 -13.69
C CYS A 124 -8.31 -3.43 -13.26
N PRO A 125 -9.29 -4.20 -13.76
CA PRO A 125 -10.68 -4.10 -13.29
C PRO A 125 -10.77 -4.29 -11.77
N GLY A 126 -11.65 -3.54 -11.11
CA GLY A 126 -11.81 -3.56 -9.64
C GLY A 126 -10.89 -2.61 -8.86
N TYR A 127 -9.85 -2.05 -9.49
CA TYR A 127 -8.98 -1.03 -8.88
C TYR A 127 -9.34 0.39 -9.38
N PRO A 128 -9.10 1.46 -8.62
CA PRO A 128 -9.43 2.83 -9.05
C PRO A 128 -8.76 3.19 -10.39
N LEU A 129 -9.47 3.96 -11.23
CA LEU A 129 -8.89 4.42 -12.49
C LEU A 129 -7.79 5.44 -12.16
N GLY A 130 -6.66 5.29 -12.82
CA GLY A 130 -5.48 6.10 -12.65
C GLY A 130 -4.65 5.87 -11.38
N ALA A 131 -5.00 4.85 -10.61
CA ALA A 131 -4.16 4.41 -9.50
C ALA A 131 -2.87 3.78 -10.02
N LEU A 132 -1.78 3.89 -9.25
CA LEU A 132 -0.66 2.95 -9.40
C LEU A 132 -1.18 1.54 -9.08
N VAL A 133 -0.86 0.58 -9.93
CA VAL A 133 -1.20 -0.83 -9.74
C VAL A 133 0.03 -1.71 -9.92
N VAL A 134 0.02 -2.85 -9.23
CA VAL A 134 1.04 -3.90 -9.37
C VAL A 134 0.42 -5.10 -10.06
N LYS A 135 1.02 -5.53 -11.16
CA LYS A 135 0.53 -6.60 -12.03
C LYS A 135 1.56 -7.72 -12.15
N LYS A 136 1.13 -8.98 -12.01
CA LYS A 136 1.95 -10.16 -12.30
C LYS A 136 2.15 -10.30 -13.81
N SER A 137 3.23 -10.95 -14.24
CA SER A 137 3.47 -11.29 -15.65
C SER A 137 2.32 -12.02 -16.33
N GLN A 138 1.57 -12.83 -15.56
CA GLN A 138 0.39 -13.59 -16.00
C GLN A 138 -0.88 -12.74 -16.18
N GLY A 139 -0.83 -11.44 -15.89
CA GLY A 139 -1.94 -10.51 -16.12
C GLY A 139 -2.70 -10.06 -14.86
N ASN A 140 -2.62 -10.80 -13.77
CA ASN A 140 -3.38 -10.51 -12.55
C ASN A 140 -2.84 -9.30 -11.79
N CYS A 141 -3.71 -8.36 -11.41
CA CYS A 141 -3.37 -7.22 -10.58
C CYS A 141 -3.55 -7.55 -9.10
N ILE A 142 -2.52 -7.27 -8.30
CA ILE A 142 -2.38 -7.81 -6.93
C ILE A 142 -2.27 -6.74 -5.85
N ALA A 143 -2.07 -5.47 -6.23
CA ALA A 143 -2.05 -4.34 -5.32
C ALA A 143 -2.31 -3.04 -6.08
N SER A 144 -2.67 -1.98 -5.36
CA SER A 144 -2.81 -0.62 -5.89
C SER A 144 -2.59 0.45 -4.82
N GLY A 145 -2.36 1.68 -5.26
CA GLY A 145 -2.42 2.87 -4.42
C GLY A 145 -1.06 3.47 -4.08
N THR A 146 -1.08 4.39 -3.12
CA THR A 146 0.13 5.06 -2.60
C THR A 146 1.04 4.11 -1.84
N GLU A 147 0.50 3.14 -1.12
CA GLU A 147 1.27 2.18 -0.35
C GLU A 147 0.72 0.77 -0.47
N GLY A 148 1.58 -0.23 -0.30
CA GLY A 148 1.15 -1.61 -0.24
C GLY A 148 2.27 -2.58 -0.02
N THR A 149 1.90 -3.86 0.00
CA THR A 149 2.82 -4.97 0.23
C THR A 149 2.54 -6.07 -0.78
N ILE A 150 3.60 -6.65 -1.35
CA ILE A 150 3.52 -7.76 -2.31
C ILE A 150 4.50 -8.86 -1.91
N ASN A 151 4.10 -10.12 -2.08
CA ASN A 151 4.97 -11.28 -1.89
C ASN A 151 5.47 -11.77 -3.24
N LEU A 152 6.77 -12.01 -3.37
CA LEU A 152 7.43 -12.46 -4.59
C LEU A 152 8.28 -13.69 -4.34
N GLU A 153 8.05 -14.73 -5.14
CA GLU A 153 8.91 -15.92 -5.22
C GLU A 153 10.29 -15.58 -5.83
N PRO A 154 11.32 -16.40 -5.64
CA PRO A 154 12.61 -16.25 -6.33
C PRO A 154 12.44 -16.10 -7.84
N GLY A 155 13.04 -15.07 -8.43
CA GLY A 155 12.96 -14.79 -9.87
C GLY A 155 11.61 -14.28 -10.37
N GLN A 156 10.60 -14.16 -9.50
CA GLN A 156 9.29 -13.64 -9.91
C GLN A 156 9.38 -12.15 -10.28
N THR A 157 8.74 -11.80 -11.39
CA THR A 157 8.65 -10.41 -11.89
C THR A 157 7.22 -9.90 -11.80
N VAL A 158 7.09 -8.66 -11.32
CA VAL A 158 5.86 -7.86 -11.37
C VAL A 158 6.10 -6.57 -12.14
N TYR A 159 5.03 -5.90 -12.52
CA TYR A 159 5.04 -4.65 -13.27
C TYR A 159 4.25 -3.60 -12.50
N PHE A 160 4.86 -2.44 -12.31
CA PHE A 160 4.24 -1.25 -11.76
C PHE A 160 3.77 -0.38 -12.92
N LEU A 161 2.48 -0.04 -12.97
CA LEU A 161 1.91 0.81 -14.02
C LEU A 161 0.78 1.66 -13.47
N ILE A 162 0.40 2.67 -14.22
CA ILE A 162 -0.83 3.42 -13.98
C ILE A 162 -2.01 2.60 -14.50
N ASN A 163 -3.11 2.53 -13.74
CA ASN A 163 -4.30 1.78 -14.13
C ASN A 163 -5.19 2.62 -15.04
N ASP A 164 -4.96 2.58 -16.34
CA ASP A 164 -5.78 3.29 -17.31
C ASP A 164 -6.57 2.37 -18.25
N VAL A 165 -7.44 2.98 -19.06
CA VAL A 165 -8.13 2.34 -20.18
C VAL A 165 -7.10 1.81 -21.19
N LYS A 166 -7.24 0.54 -21.56
CA LYS A 166 -6.34 -0.13 -22.51
C LYS A 166 -6.23 0.67 -23.80
N SER A 167 -5.02 0.78 -24.32
CA SER A 167 -4.68 1.55 -25.53
C SER A 167 -4.87 3.09 -25.45
N LEU A 168 -5.26 3.66 -24.30
CA LEU A 168 -5.46 5.10 -24.11
C LEU A 168 -4.45 5.70 -23.11
N TYR A 169 -3.17 5.36 -23.23
CA TYR A 169 -2.11 5.89 -22.35
C TYR A 169 -1.38 7.10 -22.96
N ASN A 170 -1.61 7.40 -24.24
CA ASN A 170 -0.76 8.34 -24.99
C ASN A 170 -0.96 9.81 -24.60
N ASP A 171 -2.12 10.13 -24.01
CA ASP A 171 -2.53 11.43 -23.49
C ASP A 171 -2.13 11.65 -22.02
N ASN A 172 -1.62 10.62 -21.35
CA ASN A 172 -1.12 10.70 -19.98
C ASN A 172 0.21 11.45 -19.94
N GLU A 173 0.52 12.18 -18.87
CA GLU A 173 1.82 12.82 -18.69
C GLU A 173 2.38 12.66 -17.27
N GLY A 174 3.70 12.54 -17.17
CA GLY A 174 4.42 12.51 -15.90
C GLY A 174 4.86 11.12 -15.45
N ILE A 175 5.45 11.07 -14.26
CA ILE A 175 6.14 9.90 -13.71
C ILE A 175 5.75 9.77 -12.23
N ILE A 176 5.46 8.55 -11.79
CA ILE A 176 5.38 8.20 -10.36
C ILE A 176 6.71 7.59 -9.92
N LYS A 177 7.23 8.02 -8.77
CA LYS A 177 8.41 7.42 -8.13
C LYS A 177 7.94 6.42 -7.10
N VAL A 178 8.48 5.21 -7.12
CA VAL A 178 8.11 4.14 -6.17
C VAL A 178 9.34 3.68 -5.41
N ASP A 179 9.31 3.88 -4.10
CA ASP A 179 10.30 3.37 -3.17
C ASP A 179 9.92 1.95 -2.74
N LEU A 180 10.84 1.02 -2.91
CA LEU A 180 10.68 -0.40 -2.62
C LEU A 180 11.62 -0.80 -1.49
N SER A 181 11.12 -1.56 -0.52
CA SER A 181 11.91 -2.10 0.57
C SER A 181 11.56 -3.55 0.85
N VAL A 182 12.57 -4.37 1.08
CA VAL A 182 12.39 -5.75 1.55
C VAL A 182 12.07 -5.71 3.04
N VAL A 183 10.98 -6.36 3.43
CA VAL A 183 10.61 -6.60 4.82
C VAL A 183 11.31 -7.89 5.27
N ASN A 184 12.15 -7.78 6.29
CA ASN A 184 12.82 -8.92 6.93
C ASN A 184 11.97 -9.48 8.06
#